data_AF-A0A3S3UJJ8-F1
#
_entry.id   AF-A0A3S3UJJ8-F1
#
_cell.length_a   1.000
_cell.length_b   1.000
_cell.length_c   1.000
_cell.angle_alpha   90.00
_cell.angle_beta   90.00
_cell.angle_gamma   90.00
#
_symmetry.space_group_name_H-M   'P 1'
#
loop_
_entity.id
_entity.type
_entity.pdbx_description
1 polymer ?
#
loop_
_entity_poly.entity_id
_entity_poly.type
_entity_poly.pdbx_seq_one_letter_code
_entity_poly.pdbx_strand_id
1 'polypeptide(L)' 'MTQANNPLHGITLEKLLTELVDYYGWEELGSRINIRCFTDNPSIKSSLKFLRKTEWARTKVENLYIQLKKHG' A
#
# COMPACT_ATOMS: atom_id res chain seq x y z
N MET A 1 4.80 -32.13 -4.44
CA MET A 1 5.40 -31.26 -5.46
C MET A 1 5.13 -29.82 -5.04
N THR A 2 6.21 -29.11 -4.78
CA THR A 2 6.35 -27.77 -4.20
C THR A 2 5.58 -26.69 -4.93
N GLN A 3 4.78 -25.89 -4.21
CA GLN A 3 4.75 -24.43 -4.43
C GLN A 3 4.68 -23.69 -3.09
N ALA A 4 5.63 -22.77 -2.96
CA ALA A 4 5.98 -22.07 -1.75
C ALA A 4 4.87 -21.10 -1.32
N ASN A 5 4.17 -21.43 -0.24
CA ASN A 5 3.34 -20.52 0.54
C ASN A 5 4.19 -19.45 1.27
N ASN A 6 5.03 -18.73 0.53
CA ASN A 6 5.63 -17.48 0.99
C ASN A 6 4.80 -16.35 0.38
N PRO A 7 3.69 -15.93 1.02
CA PRO A 7 2.79 -14.93 0.45
C PRO A 7 3.45 -13.55 0.24
N LEU A 8 4.72 -13.38 0.62
CA LEU A 8 5.45 -12.11 0.59
C LEU A 8 6.64 -12.08 -0.39
N HIS A 9 6.99 -13.18 -1.07
CA HIS A 9 8.14 -13.19 -1.96
C HIS A 9 7.77 -12.59 -3.33
N GLY A 10 8.09 -11.31 -3.56
CA GLY A 10 7.87 -10.61 -4.84
C GLY A 10 6.72 -9.60 -4.86
N ILE A 11 6.22 -9.16 -3.70
CA ILE A 11 5.19 -8.12 -3.66
C ILE A 11 5.80 -6.78 -4.07
N THR A 12 5.32 -6.26 -5.20
CA THR A 12 5.66 -4.91 -5.67
C THR A 12 4.90 -3.86 -4.86
N LEU A 13 5.44 -2.62 -4.83
CA LEU A 13 4.73 -1.49 -4.22
C LEU A 13 3.32 -1.29 -4.81
N GLU A 14 3.13 -1.63 -6.09
CA GLU A 14 1.82 -1.64 -6.75
C GLU A 14 0.87 -2.66 -6.14
N LYS A 15 1.32 -3.91 -6.00
CA LYS A 15 0.49 -4.98 -5.44
C LYS A 15 0.14 -4.69 -3.98
N LEU A 16 1.12 -4.25 -3.20
CA LEU A 16 0.96 -3.84 -1.81
C LEU A 16 -0.09 -2.73 -1.67
N LEU A 17 0.04 -1.65 -2.46
CA LEU A 17 -0.91 -0.54 -2.41
C LEU A 17 -2.30 -1.00 -2.86
N THR A 18 -2.39 -1.86 -3.87
CA THR A 18 -3.66 -2.38 -4.37
C THR A 18 -4.38 -3.19 -3.29
N GLU A 19 -3.68 -4.08 -2.57
CA GLU A 19 -4.28 -4.84 -1.46
C GLU A 19 -4.72 -3.93 -0.31
N LEU A 20 -3.92 -2.92 0.02
CA LEU A 20 -4.29 -1.94 1.04
C LEU A 20 -5.56 -1.17 0.67
N VAL A 21 -5.68 -0.76 -0.60
CA VAL A 21 -6.86 -0.06 -1.11
C VAL A 21 -8.07 -0.99 -1.16
N ASP A 22 -7.88 -2.25 -1.55
CA ASP A 22 -8.95 -3.26 -1.58
C ASP A 22 -9.49 -3.55 -0.17
N TYR A 23 -8.61 -3.64 0.82
CA TYR A 23 -8.97 -3.93 2.20
C TYR A 23 -9.53 -2.72 2.97
N TYR A 24 -8.88 -1.56 2.88
CA TYR A 24 -9.23 -0.37 3.67
C TYR A 24 -10.02 0.69 2.88
N GLY A 25 -9.85 0.76 1.57
CA GLY A 25 -10.33 1.89 0.77
C GLY A 25 -9.44 3.13 0.89
N TRP A 26 -9.64 4.08 -0.03
CA TRP A 26 -8.84 5.30 -0.10
C TRP A 26 -9.07 6.27 1.07
N GLU A 27 -10.29 6.32 1.60
CA GLU A 27 -10.64 7.24 2.70
C GLU A 27 -9.89 6.90 4.00
N GLU A 28 -9.84 5.61 4.36
CA GLU A 28 -9.09 5.11 5.51
C GLU A 28 -7.58 5.26 5.28
N LEU A 29 -7.09 5.01 4.05
CA LEU A 29 -5.70 5.26 3.72
C LEU A 29 -5.32 6.74 3.84
N GLY A 30 -6.19 7.66 3.41
CA GLY A 30 -6.00 9.11 3.59
C GLY A 30 -6.02 9.54 5.05
N SER A 31 -6.84 8.88 5.87
CA SER A 31 -6.91 9.12 7.32
C SER A 31 -5.65 8.67 8.04
N ARG A 32 -5.10 7.51 7.67
CA ARG A 32 -3.85 6.96 8.25
C ARG A 32 -2.60 7.63 7.71
N ILE A 33 -2.62 7.96 6.42
CA ILE A 33 -1.51 8.54 5.67
C ILE A 33 -2.06 9.80 5.02
N ASN A 34 -2.00 10.90 5.77
CA ASN A 34 -2.48 12.21 5.33
C ASN A 34 -1.62 12.78 4.20
N ILE A 35 -1.88 12.30 2.98
CA ILE A 35 -1.29 12.78 1.73
C ILE A 35 -2.42 13.10 0.75
N ARG A 36 -2.26 14.19 0.01
CA ARG A 36 -3.25 14.62 -0.99
C ARG A 36 -3.55 13.55 -2.03
N CYS A 37 -2.58 12.68 -2.33
CA CYS A 37 -2.75 11.64 -3.34
C CYS A 37 -3.81 10.58 -3.00
N PHE A 38 -4.18 10.45 -1.72
CA PHE A 38 -5.22 9.51 -1.27
C PHE A 38 -6.58 10.18 -1.07
N THR A 39 -6.61 11.51 -0.90
CA THR A 39 -7.83 12.28 -0.64
C THR A 39 -8.34 13.03 -1.87
N ASP A 40 -7.47 13.39 -2.80
CA ASP A 40 -7.79 14.12 -4.03
C ASP A 40 -7.45 13.27 -5.25
N ASN A 41 -8.48 12.82 -5.97
CA ASN A 41 -8.37 11.94 -7.14
C ASN A 41 -7.52 10.68 -6.91
N PRO A 42 -7.88 9.84 -5.92
CA PRO A 42 -7.10 8.66 -5.59
C PRO A 42 -7.01 7.68 -6.76
N SER A 43 -5.79 7.32 -7.13
CA SER A 43 -5.51 6.35 -8.18
C SER A 43 -4.21 5.62 -7.88
N ILE A 44 -4.17 4.32 -8.18
CA ILE A 44 -2.98 3.48 -8.01
C ILE A 44 -1.77 4.07 -8.75
N LYS A 45 -1.92 4.46 -10.01
CA LYS A 45 -0.80 4.97 -10.82
C LYS A 45 -0.25 6.30 -10.28
N SER A 46 -1.13 7.23 -9.91
CA SER A 46 -0.73 8.54 -9.37
C SER A 46 -0.04 8.37 -8.01
N SER A 47 -0.62 7.52 -7.16
CA SER A 47 -0.06 7.16 -5.86
C SER A 47 1.31 6.54 -5.97
N LEU A 48 1.52 5.55 -6.86
CA LEU A 48 2.82 4.94 -7.05
C LEU A 48 3.87 5.94 -7.54
N LYS A 49 3.51 6.83 -8.46
CA LYS A 49 4.42 7.89 -8.92
C LYS A 49 4.80 8.83 -7.77
N PHE A 50 3.86 9.15 -6.88
CA PHE A 50 4.11 9.96 -5.69
C PHE A 50 4.99 9.21 -4.68
N LEU A 51 4.64 7.98 -4.31
CA LEU A 51 5.37 7.15 -3.35
C LEU A 51 6.82 6.86 -3.82
N ARG A 52 7.08 6.77 -5.12
CA ARG A 52 8.45 6.66 -5.66
C ARG A 52 9.29 7.92 -5.45
N LYS A 53 8.66 9.10 -5.38
CA LYS A 53 9.34 10.39 -5.15
C LYS A 53 9.40 10.77 -3.67
N THR A 54 8.49 10.22 -2.86
CA THR A 54 8.31 10.59 -1.47
C THR A 54 8.52 9.37 -0.58
N GLU A 55 9.78 9.14 -0.22
CA GLU A 55 10.20 7.94 0.51
C GLU A 55 9.51 7.77 1.85
N TRP A 56 9.35 8.84 2.64
CA TRP A 56 8.67 8.75 3.94
C TRP A 56 7.21 8.27 3.81
N ALA A 57 6.51 8.64 2.73
CA ALA A 57 5.14 8.22 2.48
C ALA A 57 5.11 6.75 2.07
N ARG A 58 6.06 6.32 1.24
CA ARG A 58 6.26 4.91 0.89
C ARG A 58 6.47 4.05 2.12
N THR A 59 7.38 4.46 3.02
CA THR A 59 7.65 3.76 4.27
C THR A 59 6.40 3.63 5.15
N LYS A 60 5.53 4.65 5.19
CA LYS A 60 4.25 4.55 5.91
C LYS A 60 3.31 3.53 5.29
N VAL A 61 3.19 3.52 3.96
CA VAL A 61 2.35 2.56 3.22
C VAL A 61 2.87 1.12 3.43
N GLU A 62 4.19 0.91 3.33
CA GLU A 62 4.82 -0.39 3.57
C GLU A 62 4.61 -0.88 5.01
N ASN A 63 4.79 0.01 6.00
CA ASN A 63 4.51 -0.32 7.40
C ASN A 63 3.05 -0.69 7.64
N LEU A 64 2.10 0.05 7.05
CA LEU A 64 0.68 -0.25 7.17
C LEU A 64 0.34 -1.64 6.62
N TYR A 65 0.96 -2.01 5.49
CA TYR A 65 0.80 -3.34 4.93
C TYR A 65 1.37 -4.46 5.80
N ILE A 66 2.53 -4.24 6.42
CA ILE A 66 3.09 -5.18 7.40
C ILE A 66 2.12 -5.34 8.58
N GLN A 67 1.52 -4.25 9.07
CA GLN A 67 0.52 -4.33 10.14
C GLN A 67 -0.72 -5.12 9.72
N LEU A 68 -1.21 -4.92 8.50
CA LEU A 68 -2.32 -5.68 7.93
C LEU A 68 -2.00 -7.19 7.91
N LYS A 69 -0.83 -7.58 7.39
CA LYS A 69 -0.43 -9.01 7.33
C LYS A 69 -0.08 -9.63 8.68
N LYS A 70 0.23 -8.83 9.70
CA LYS A 70 0.48 -9.31 11.07
C LYS A 70 -0.80 -9.61 11.85
N HIS A 71 -1.93 -9.00 11.47
CA HIS A 71 -3.22 -9.16 12.16
C HIS A 71 -4.23 -10.00 11.36
N GLY A 72 -3.82 -10.59 10.23
CA GLY A 72 -4.64 -11.44 9.38
C GLY A 72 -4.21 -12.90 9.38
#